data_AF-A0A8C3WJW7-F1
#
_entry.id   AF-A0A8C3WJW7-F1
#
_cell.length_a   1.000
_cell.length_b   1.000
_cell.length_c   1.000
_cell.angle_alpha   90.00
_cell.angle_beta   90.00
_cell.angle_gamma   90.00
#
_symmetry.space_group_name_H-M   'P 1'
#
loop_
_entity.id
_entity.type
_entity.pdbx_description
1 polymer ?
#
loop_
_entity_poly.entity_id
_entity_poly.type
_entity_poly.pdbx_seq_one_letter_code
_entity_poly.pdbx_strand_id
1 'polypeptide(L)'
;MGGALLPPLLRLLLLLLSPRDGVRAAAQPQAPGYLIAAPSVFRSGVEEVISVTIFNSPREVMVQAQLVAHGEAVAQTQGAIVDKGTVKLKVPVGLRGQALLKVRGLGQGAEEGPLFHNQTSVTVDGRGVSVFIQTDKPVYRPQHRVLISIFSVTPDLRPATEKLEAYILDPRGSRMMEWRRLEPLCCGVTNMTFPLSDQPVLGEWFIFVELQGHVYNKSFEVQKYVLPKFELLIDPPRYIQDLDTCETGTVQARYTFGKPVSGTLTINMTVNGVGYYSQEMGRPVLRTTKIRGSQDFSICVKDMIPADVPEHFRGTVSIWATVTSADGSQQVAFDDSTPVQRQLVDVRYSRDTRKQFKPGLSYVGKVELSYPDGSPAEGVTVQIRAELTPKDSIYITESVSQGGLVGFEIPSIPMSAQHVWLEVFQELEDYDVSDAFGVSREDGPFWWAGLTARRRRRSSIFPWPWSITKDSGFAFAVRRGNRTAGDDRPGEPEPPAGWWFVHG
;
A
#
# COMPACT_ATOMS: atom_id res chain seq x y z
N MET A 1 -43.49 57.38 -84.79
CA MET A 1 -43.03 56.62 -85.96
C MET A 1 -41.67 56.06 -85.56
N GLY A 2 -41.48 54.80 -85.20
CA GLY A 2 -41.97 53.56 -85.78
C GLY A 2 -40.72 52.80 -86.25
N GLY A 3 -40.52 51.56 -85.78
CA GLY A 3 -39.55 50.63 -86.38
C GLY A 3 -38.42 50.17 -85.47
N ALA A 4 -38.50 48.88 -85.11
CA ALA A 4 -37.47 48.08 -84.49
C ALA A 4 -36.22 47.91 -85.38
N LEU A 5 -35.09 47.50 -84.78
CA LEU A 5 -34.20 46.40 -85.22
C LEU A 5 -32.92 46.37 -84.35
N LEU A 6 -32.70 45.23 -83.69
CA LEU A 6 -31.42 44.74 -83.14
C LEU A 6 -30.82 43.73 -84.15
N PRO A 7 -29.56 43.23 -84.02
CA PRO A 7 -28.32 43.74 -83.38
C PRO A 7 -27.12 43.62 -84.41
N PRO A 8 -25.80 43.46 -84.11
CA PRO A 8 -25.20 42.39 -83.27
C PRO A 8 -23.98 42.77 -82.38
N LEU A 9 -23.92 42.06 -81.23
CA LEU A 9 -22.76 41.41 -80.59
C LEU A 9 -21.37 42.07 -80.60
N LEU A 10 -20.98 42.62 -79.44
CA LEU A 10 -19.59 42.68 -79.00
C LEU A 10 -19.46 42.00 -77.63
N ARG A 11 -18.64 40.94 -77.55
CA ARG A 11 -18.30 40.22 -76.32
C ARG A 11 -17.48 41.13 -75.39
N LEU A 12 -18.00 41.44 -74.21
CA LEU A 12 -17.23 42.01 -73.10
C LEU A 12 -17.17 40.99 -71.96
N LEU A 13 -15.94 40.59 -71.62
CA LEU A 13 -15.60 39.72 -70.52
C LEU A 13 -15.73 40.51 -69.21
N LEU A 14 -16.77 40.23 -68.41
CA LEU A 14 -16.92 40.76 -67.06
C LEU A 14 -16.58 39.66 -66.03
N LEU A 15 -15.47 39.88 -65.33
CA LEU A 15 -15.08 39.18 -64.11
C LEU A 15 -16.13 39.43 -63.03
N LEU A 16 -16.99 38.44 -62.77
CA LEU A 16 -17.80 38.39 -61.56
C LEU A 16 -16.98 37.67 -60.47
N LEU A 17 -16.54 38.46 -59.49
CA LEU A 17 -16.11 37.98 -58.18
C LEU A 17 -17.26 37.20 -57.55
N SER A 18 -17.12 35.88 -57.44
CA SER A 18 -18.04 35.08 -56.64
C SER A 18 -17.83 35.44 -55.16
N PRO A 19 -18.92 35.65 -54.38
CA PRO A 19 -18.78 35.59 -52.94
C PRO A 19 -18.36 34.16 -52.61
N ARG A 20 -17.20 34.02 -51.97
CA ARG A 20 -16.81 32.76 -51.33
C ARG A 20 -17.91 32.41 -50.34
N ASP A 21 -18.72 31.42 -50.69
CA ASP A 21 -19.55 30.69 -49.74
C ASP A 21 -18.60 30.14 -48.66
N GLY A 22 -18.49 30.91 -47.57
CA GLY A 22 -17.98 30.41 -46.32
C GLY A 22 -18.98 29.37 -45.85
N VAL A 23 -18.72 28.11 -46.21
CA VAL A 23 -19.30 26.96 -45.53
C VAL A 23 -18.83 27.06 -44.08
N ARG A 24 -19.59 27.80 -43.27
CA ARG A 24 -19.67 27.54 -41.84
C ARG A 24 -20.13 26.10 -41.77
N ALA A 25 -19.20 25.19 -41.51
CA ALA A 25 -19.56 23.90 -40.95
C ALA A 25 -20.36 24.24 -39.69
N ALA A 26 -21.69 24.18 -39.80
CA ALA A 26 -22.55 24.16 -38.64
C ALA A 26 -22.00 23.02 -37.79
N ALA A 27 -21.46 23.36 -36.62
CA ALA A 27 -21.10 22.35 -35.64
C ALA A 27 -22.33 21.46 -35.51
N GLN A 28 -22.21 20.19 -35.93
CA GLN A 28 -23.25 19.21 -35.70
C GLN A 28 -23.63 19.33 -34.22
N PRO A 29 -24.93 19.43 -33.87
CA PRO A 29 -25.34 19.43 -32.48
C PRO A 29 -24.66 18.23 -31.82
N GLN A 30 -23.69 18.49 -30.95
CA GLN A 30 -23.07 17.41 -30.20
C GLN A 30 -24.20 16.74 -29.45
N ALA A 31 -24.43 15.45 -29.70
CA ALA A 31 -25.43 14.69 -28.96
C ALA A 31 -25.22 14.98 -27.47
N PRO A 32 -26.27 15.34 -26.71
CA PRO A 32 -26.13 15.67 -25.30
C PRO A 32 -25.46 14.48 -24.60
N GLY A 33 -24.21 14.68 -24.19
CA GLY A 33 -23.46 13.66 -23.47
C GLY A 33 -23.99 13.56 -22.05
N TYR A 34 -23.77 12.41 -21.42
CA TYR A 34 -24.03 12.26 -20.00
C TYR A 34 -22.83 11.60 -19.32
N LEU A 35 -22.63 11.90 -18.04
CA LEU A 35 -21.66 11.28 -17.16
C LEU A 35 -22.37 10.80 -15.90
N ILE A 36 -22.24 9.52 -15.62
CA ILE A 36 -22.74 8.90 -14.39
C ILE A 36 -21.52 8.46 -13.59
N ALA A 37 -21.45 8.90 -12.33
CA ALA A 37 -20.42 8.50 -11.39
C ALA A 37 -21.08 7.86 -10.18
N ALA A 38 -20.66 6.65 -9.85
CA ALA A 38 -21.10 5.89 -8.68
C ALA A 38 -19.90 5.16 -8.07
N PRO A 39 -19.94 4.83 -6.76
CA PRO A 39 -18.97 3.93 -6.16
C PRO A 39 -18.90 2.59 -6.92
N SER A 40 -17.71 2.02 -7.06
CA SER A 40 -17.55 0.68 -7.64
C SER A 40 -17.99 -0.43 -6.67
N VAL A 41 -18.00 -0.12 -5.38
CA VAL A 41 -18.42 -1.01 -4.29
C VAL A 41 -19.56 -0.35 -3.52
N PHE A 42 -20.70 -1.02 -3.48
CA PHE A 42 -21.88 -0.64 -2.70
C PHE A 42 -21.90 -1.41 -1.38
N ARG A 43 -22.46 -0.84 -0.32
CA ARG A 43 -22.56 -1.52 0.98
C ARG A 43 -23.99 -1.89 1.32
N SER A 44 -24.17 -3.10 1.84
CA SER A 44 -25.46 -3.60 2.33
C SER A 44 -26.06 -2.65 3.38
N GLY A 45 -27.34 -2.29 3.23
CA GLY A 45 -28.04 -1.42 4.19
C GLY A 45 -27.68 0.08 4.13
N VAL A 46 -26.75 0.49 3.27
CA VAL A 46 -26.28 1.87 3.15
C VAL A 46 -27.01 2.60 2.02
N GLU A 47 -27.19 3.90 2.16
CA GLU A 47 -27.72 4.77 1.11
C GLU A 47 -26.55 5.28 0.24
N GLU A 48 -26.45 4.73 -0.97
CA GLU A 48 -25.38 5.07 -1.92
C GLU A 48 -25.79 6.26 -2.79
N VAL A 49 -24.82 7.14 -3.09
CA VAL A 49 -25.04 8.36 -3.88
C VAL A 49 -24.55 8.17 -5.30
N ILE A 50 -25.44 8.33 -6.28
CA ILE A 50 -25.14 8.26 -7.70
C ILE A 50 -25.20 9.68 -8.25
N SER A 51 -24.07 10.16 -8.78
CA SER A 51 -23.96 11.49 -9.37
C SER A 51 -24.20 11.42 -10.87
N VAL A 52 -25.05 12.30 -11.40
CA VAL A 52 -25.39 12.37 -12.82
C VAL A 52 -25.18 13.78 -13.32
N THR A 53 -24.42 13.90 -14.41
CA THR A 53 -24.21 15.14 -15.15
C THR A 53 -24.72 14.95 -16.57
N ILE A 54 -25.57 15.85 -17.02
CA ILE A 54 -26.16 15.87 -18.36
C ILE A 54 -25.60 17.12 -19.04
N PHE A 55 -24.80 16.92 -20.08
CA PHE A 55 -24.15 18.02 -20.78
C PHE A 55 -25.14 18.67 -21.76
N ASN A 56 -25.17 20.00 -21.75
CA ASN A 56 -25.95 20.82 -22.68
C ASN A 56 -27.47 20.55 -22.64
N SER A 57 -28.04 20.27 -21.46
CA SER A 57 -29.48 20.04 -21.29
C SER A 57 -30.12 21.07 -20.34
N PRO A 58 -30.74 22.15 -20.86
CA PRO A 58 -31.46 23.11 -20.03
C PRO A 58 -32.79 22.56 -19.47
N ARG A 59 -33.14 21.31 -19.81
CA ARG A 59 -34.38 20.65 -19.42
C ARG A 59 -34.15 19.74 -18.23
N GLU A 60 -35.17 19.69 -17.37
CA GLU A 60 -35.24 18.72 -16.28
C GLU A 60 -35.45 17.31 -16.84
N VAL A 61 -34.58 16.39 -16.42
CA VAL A 61 -34.60 14.99 -16.81
C VAL A 61 -34.90 14.14 -15.59
N MET A 62 -35.89 13.26 -15.70
CA MET A 62 -36.21 12.30 -14.65
C MET A 62 -35.24 11.12 -14.73
N VAL A 63 -34.27 11.08 -13.81
CA VAL A 63 -33.29 10.01 -13.74
C VAL A 63 -33.80 8.91 -12.82
N GLN A 64 -33.80 7.69 -13.32
CA GLN A 64 -34.16 6.49 -12.57
C GLN A 64 -32.95 5.57 -12.46
N ALA A 65 -32.60 5.21 -11.23
CA ALA A 65 -31.55 4.25 -10.93
C ALA A 65 -32.16 2.99 -10.31
N GLN A 66 -31.69 1.83 -10.77
CA GLN A 66 -32.18 0.53 -10.36
C GLN A 66 -30.99 -0.40 -10.12
N LEU A 67 -30.98 -1.09 -8.99
CA LEU A 67 -30.03 -2.13 -8.67
C LEU A 67 -30.69 -3.48 -8.92
N VAL A 68 -30.05 -4.28 -9.76
CA VAL A 68 -30.51 -5.62 -10.13
C VAL A 68 -29.53 -6.65 -9.59
N ALA A 69 -29.98 -7.56 -8.75
CA ALA A 69 -29.18 -8.66 -8.23
C ALA A 69 -29.89 -9.99 -8.50
N HIS A 70 -29.14 -11.02 -8.88
CA HIS A 70 -29.69 -12.33 -9.26
C HIS A 70 -30.80 -12.28 -10.32
N GLY A 71 -30.77 -11.28 -11.21
CA GLY A 71 -31.77 -11.08 -12.27
C GLY A 71 -33.01 -10.29 -11.83
N GLU A 72 -33.16 -9.98 -10.54
CA GLU A 72 -34.31 -9.25 -9.99
C GLU A 72 -33.94 -7.83 -9.56
N ALA A 73 -34.87 -6.90 -9.70
CA ALA A 73 -34.70 -5.54 -9.23
C ALA A 73 -34.86 -5.47 -7.71
N VAL A 74 -33.76 -5.30 -6.99
CA VAL A 74 -33.72 -5.32 -5.52
C VAL A 74 -33.83 -3.92 -4.90
N ALA A 75 -33.48 -2.88 -5.64
CA ALA A 75 -33.69 -1.48 -5.22
C ALA A 75 -33.92 -0.57 -6.42
N GLN A 76 -34.71 0.48 -6.21
CA GLN A 76 -35.02 1.46 -7.24
C GLN A 76 -35.25 2.84 -6.62
N THR A 77 -34.82 3.88 -7.33
CA THR A 77 -34.97 5.27 -6.94
C THR A 77 -35.13 6.14 -8.19
N GLN A 78 -35.73 7.31 -8.04
CA GLN A 78 -35.86 8.28 -9.11
C GLN A 78 -35.69 9.70 -8.58
N GLY A 79 -35.12 10.59 -9.40
CA GLY A 79 -34.92 11.99 -9.06
C GLY A 79 -34.88 12.86 -10.30
N ALA A 80 -35.44 14.06 -10.20
CA ALA A 80 -35.39 15.04 -11.26
C ALA A 80 -34.04 15.81 -11.21
N ILE A 81 -33.36 15.90 -12.34
CA ILE A 81 -32.02 16.51 -12.43
C ILE A 81 -31.98 17.50 -13.59
N VAL A 82 -31.45 18.70 -13.31
CA VAL A 82 -31.13 19.75 -14.29
C VAL A 82 -29.62 19.93 -14.27
N ASP A 83 -28.96 19.78 -15.43
CA ASP A 83 -27.50 19.82 -15.62
C ASP A 83 -26.67 18.85 -14.75
N LYS A 84 -26.67 19.01 -13.43
CA LYS A 84 -25.92 18.21 -12.46
C LYS A 84 -26.79 17.93 -11.25
N GLY A 85 -26.83 16.67 -10.83
CA GLY A 85 -27.58 16.28 -9.64
C GLY A 85 -27.14 14.92 -9.12
N THR A 86 -27.77 14.50 -8.03
CA THR A 86 -27.50 13.22 -7.39
C THR A 86 -28.80 12.49 -7.09
N VAL A 87 -28.80 11.18 -7.28
CA VAL A 87 -29.88 10.30 -6.85
C VAL A 87 -29.35 9.37 -5.78
N LYS A 88 -30.10 9.22 -4.70
CA LYS A 88 -29.74 8.33 -3.60
C LYS A 88 -30.48 7.01 -3.71
N LEU A 89 -29.74 5.91 -3.60
CA LEU A 89 -30.25 4.56 -3.73
C LEU A 89 -29.95 3.79 -2.43
N LYS A 90 -31.00 3.36 -1.73
CA LYS A 90 -30.86 2.53 -0.53
C LYS A 90 -30.63 1.06 -0.92
N VAL A 91 -29.47 0.52 -0.56
CA VAL A 91 -29.13 -0.88 -0.81
C VAL A 91 -29.81 -1.75 0.25
N PRO A 92 -30.51 -2.85 -0.12
CA PRO A 92 -31.14 -3.75 0.84
C PRO A 92 -30.12 -4.42 1.76
N VAL A 93 -30.50 -4.67 3.01
CA VAL A 93 -29.68 -5.39 3.99
C VAL A 93 -29.60 -6.88 3.60
N GLY A 94 -28.43 -7.48 3.76
CA GLY A 94 -28.17 -8.90 3.44
C GLY A 94 -27.79 -9.16 1.98
N LEU A 95 -27.79 -8.12 1.12
CA LEU A 95 -27.29 -8.24 -0.24
C LEU A 95 -25.76 -8.35 -0.25
N ARG A 96 -25.21 -9.28 -1.05
CA ARG A 96 -23.77 -9.49 -1.23
C ARG A 96 -23.43 -10.00 -2.63
N GLY A 97 -22.24 -9.68 -3.12
CA GLY A 97 -21.72 -10.19 -4.40
C GLY A 97 -21.94 -9.22 -5.56
N GLN A 98 -21.95 -9.70 -6.80
CA GLN A 98 -22.11 -8.85 -7.98
C GLN A 98 -23.57 -8.43 -8.19
N ALA A 99 -23.78 -7.16 -8.50
CA ALA A 99 -25.06 -6.60 -8.89
C ALA A 99 -24.90 -5.69 -10.12
N LEU A 100 -25.99 -5.47 -10.84
CA LEU A 100 -26.02 -4.63 -12.03
C LEU A 100 -26.74 -3.32 -11.69
N LEU A 101 -26.02 -2.21 -11.76
CA LEU A 101 -26.59 -0.87 -11.64
C LEU A 101 -27.08 -0.42 -13.02
N LYS A 102 -28.39 -0.21 -13.17
CA LYS A 102 -29.03 0.34 -14.37
C LYS A 102 -29.48 1.76 -14.09
N VAL A 103 -29.05 2.71 -14.92
CA VAL A 103 -29.44 4.11 -14.80
C VAL A 103 -30.02 4.59 -16.13
N ARG A 104 -31.20 5.19 -16.09
CA ARG A 104 -31.89 5.71 -17.27
C ARG A 104 -32.40 7.13 -17.03
N GLY A 105 -32.25 8.00 -18.02
CA GLY A 105 -32.87 9.32 -18.05
C GLY A 105 -34.14 9.27 -18.89
N LEU A 106 -35.27 9.71 -18.34
CA LEU A 106 -36.56 9.76 -19.00
C LEU A 106 -36.84 11.19 -19.47
N GLY A 107 -37.34 11.32 -20.71
CA GLY A 107 -37.84 12.59 -21.24
C GLY A 107 -39.19 12.98 -20.64
N GLN A 108 -39.65 14.21 -20.94
CA GLN A 108 -40.94 14.71 -20.44
C GLN A 108 -42.15 14.08 -21.16
N GLY A 109 -41.96 13.43 -22.32
CA GLY A 109 -43.02 12.72 -23.05
C GLY A 109 -42.92 11.20 -22.88
N ALA A 110 -44.04 10.53 -22.61
CA ALA A 110 -44.10 9.06 -22.51
C ALA A 110 -43.77 8.31 -23.83
N GLU A 111 -43.81 9.01 -24.97
CA GLU A 111 -43.45 8.49 -26.29
C GLU A 111 -41.99 8.74 -26.70
N GLU A 112 -41.28 9.62 -25.99
CA GLU A 112 -39.83 9.73 -26.13
C GLU A 112 -39.20 8.62 -25.29
N GLY A 113 -38.55 7.66 -25.95
CA GLY A 113 -37.76 6.62 -25.28
C GLY A 113 -36.70 7.21 -24.33
N PRO A 114 -35.97 6.38 -23.57
CA PRO A 114 -35.00 6.89 -22.60
C PRO A 114 -33.95 7.79 -23.29
N LEU A 115 -33.81 9.03 -22.80
CA LEU A 115 -32.82 10.01 -23.28
C LEU A 115 -31.40 9.45 -23.19
N PHE A 116 -31.16 8.66 -22.16
CA PHE A 116 -29.98 7.81 -22.04
C PHE A 116 -30.30 6.57 -21.22
N HIS A 117 -29.58 5.49 -21.50
CA HIS A 117 -29.55 4.32 -20.63
C HIS A 117 -28.10 3.84 -20.54
N ASN A 118 -27.67 3.45 -19.35
CA ASN A 118 -26.40 2.77 -19.15
C ASN A 118 -26.53 1.73 -18.03
N GLN A 119 -25.68 0.71 -18.10
CA GLN A 119 -25.62 -0.33 -17.09
C GLN A 119 -24.17 -0.67 -16.78
N THR A 120 -23.87 -0.89 -15.50
CA THR A 120 -22.51 -1.21 -15.06
C THR A 120 -22.57 -2.23 -13.92
N SER A 121 -21.64 -3.19 -13.93
CA SER A 121 -21.51 -4.15 -12.84
C SER A 121 -20.86 -3.47 -11.64
N VAL A 122 -21.50 -3.61 -10.47
CA VAL A 122 -21.03 -3.09 -9.18
C VAL A 122 -20.91 -4.25 -8.20
N THR A 123 -19.96 -4.15 -7.27
CA THR A 123 -19.79 -5.17 -6.22
C THR A 123 -20.51 -4.70 -4.96
N VAL A 124 -21.33 -5.56 -4.36
CA VAL A 124 -21.99 -5.29 -3.08
C VAL A 124 -21.23 -6.00 -1.96
N ASP A 125 -20.66 -5.23 -1.05
CA ASP A 125 -20.08 -5.71 0.20
C ASP A 125 -21.20 -5.94 1.23
N GLY A 126 -21.22 -7.15 1.80
CA GLY A 126 -22.18 -7.51 2.85
C GLY A 126 -21.97 -6.74 4.16
N ARG A 127 -20.78 -6.14 4.35
CA ARG A 127 -20.42 -5.39 5.56
C ARG A 127 -21.03 -4.00 5.57
N GLY A 128 -22.28 -3.91 6.01
CA GLY A 128 -22.98 -2.65 6.24
C GLY A 128 -22.58 -1.91 7.52
N VAL A 129 -21.97 -2.61 8.46
CA VAL A 129 -21.60 -2.10 9.80
C VAL A 129 -20.18 -2.56 10.15
N SER A 130 -19.43 -1.70 10.84
CA SER A 130 -18.12 -2.03 11.42
C SER A 130 -18.25 -2.27 12.92
N VAL A 131 -17.57 -3.29 13.43
CA VAL A 131 -17.59 -3.67 14.84
C VAL A 131 -16.18 -3.58 15.40
N PHE A 132 -16.02 -2.86 16.51
CA PHE A 132 -14.78 -2.77 17.27
C PHE A 132 -14.95 -3.43 18.63
N ILE A 133 -14.01 -4.30 19.00
CA ILE A 133 -14.03 -5.04 20.26
C ILE A 133 -12.84 -4.57 21.11
N GLN A 134 -13.12 -4.13 22.33
CA GLN A 134 -12.14 -3.66 23.29
C GLN A 134 -12.26 -4.43 24.60
N THR A 135 -11.11 -4.73 25.20
CA THR A 135 -10.99 -5.28 26.56
C THR A 135 -10.35 -4.25 27.48
N ASP A 136 -10.61 -4.33 28.79
CA ASP A 136 -10.00 -3.42 29.77
C ASP A 136 -8.49 -3.65 29.96
N LYS A 137 -8.02 -4.87 29.71
CA LYS A 137 -6.61 -5.26 29.78
C LYS A 137 -6.23 -6.18 28.61
N PRO A 138 -4.96 -6.18 28.18
CA PRO A 138 -4.46 -7.16 27.20
C PRO A 138 -4.16 -8.53 27.84
N VAL A 139 -3.78 -8.55 29.13
CA VAL A 139 -3.39 -9.77 29.87
C VAL A 139 -4.21 -9.91 31.15
N TYR A 140 -4.74 -11.11 31.39
CA TYR A 140 -5.55 -11.47 32.55
C TYR A 140 -4.93 -12.62 33.35
N ARG A 141 -5.36 -12.71 34.61
CA ARG A 141 -4.94 -13.76 35.54
C ARG A 141 -6.12 -14.68 35.83
N PRO A 142 -5.88 -15.89 36.36
CA PRO A 142 -6.94 -16.67 36.97
C PRO A 142 -7.75 -15.83 37.97
N GLN A 143 -9.06 -16.09 38.08
CA GLN A 143 -10.03 -15.33 38.88
C GLN A 143 -10.28 -13.87 38.45
N HIS A 144 -9.63 -13.36 37.40
CA HIS A 144 -9.97 -12.04 36.88
C HIS A 144 -11.31 -12.04 36.14
N ARG A 145 -11.94 -10.87 36.07
CA ARG A 145 -13.11 -10.63 35.21
C ARG A 145 -12.63 -9.86 33.98
N VAL A 146 -12.86 -10.42 32.81
CA VAL A 146 -12.62 -9.78 31.51
C VAL A 146 -13.80 -8.85 31.25
N LEU A 147 -13.53 -7.54 31.19
CA LEU A 147 -14.53 -6.55 30.83
C LEU A 147 -14.40 -6.29 29.33
N ILE A 148 -15.51 -6.44 28.60
CA ILE A 148 -15.54 -6.37 27.15
C ILE A 148 -16.54 -5.28 26.75
N SER A 149 -16.10 -4.42 25.84
CA SER A 149 -16.94 -3.39 25.22
C SER A 149 -16.91 -3.56 23.71
N ILE A 150 -18.10 -3.65 23.11
CA ILE A 150 -18.30 -3.74 21.67
C ILE A 150 -18.89 -2.42 21.18
N PHE A 151 -18.33 -1.88 20.11
CA PHE A 151 -18.80 -0.68 19.43
C PHE A 151 -19.24 -1.03 18.01
N SER A 152 -20.49 -0.76 17.65
CA SER A 152 -21.04 -0.95 16.31
C SER A 152 -21.30 0.39 15.64
N VAL A 153 -20.67 0.62 14.48
CA VAL A 153 -20.79 1.89 13.73
C VAL A 153 -21.06 1.65 12.25
N THR A 154 -21.88 2.51 11.65
CA THR A 154 -22.09 2.56 10.21
C THR A 154 -20.89 3.20 9.49
N PRO A 155 -20.80 3.12 8.15
CA PRO A 155 -19.71 3.74 7.39
C PRO A 155 -19.64 5.26 7.53
N ASP A 156 -20.74 5.91 7.89
CA ASP A 156 -20.81 7.34 8.20
C ASP A 156 -20.38 7.65 9.64
N LEU A 157 -19.77 6.69 10.34
CA LEU A 157 -19.32 6.76 11.73
C LEU A 157 -20.45 7.07 12.72
N ARG A 158 -21.68 6.65 12.39
CA ARG A 158 -22.84 6.77 13.27
C ARG A 158 -23.08 5.46 14.02
N PRO A 159 -23.60 5.50 15.26
CA PRO A 159 -23.85 4.29 16.03
C PRO A 159 -24.93 3.43 15.39
N ALA A 160 -24.69 2.12 15.30
CA ALA A 160 -25.63 1.13 14.80
C ALA A 160 -26.29 0.40 15.97
N THR A 161 -27.62 0.26 15.96
CA THR A 161 -28.43 -0.35 17.05
C THR A 161 -28.86 -1.80 16.74
N GLU A 162 -28.11 -2.49 15.88
CA GLU A 162 -28.46 -3.84 15.48
C GLU A 162 -28.13 -4.87 16.55
N LYS A 163 -28.88 -5.97 16.57
CA LYS A 163 -28.64 -7.09 17.50
C LYS A 163 -27.40 -7.85 17.06
N LEU A 164 -26.55 -8.18 18.01
CA LEU A 164 -25.33 -8.94 17.78
C LEU A 164 -25.31 -10.23 18.60
N GLU A 165 -24.52 -11.18 18.13
CA GLU A 165 -24.17 -12.38 18.89
C GLU A 165 -22.69 -12.34 19.21
N ALA A 166 -22.29 -12.79 20.40
CA ALA A 166 -20.89 -12.78 20.82
C ALA A 166 -20.56 -14.10 21.51
N TYR A 167 -19.31 -14.53 21.38
CA TYR A 167 -18.82 -15.71 22.08
C TYR A 167 -17.33 -15.67 22.35
N ILE A 168 -16.90 -16.46 23.33
CA ILE A 168 -15.48 -16.59 23.71
C ILE A 168 -15.02 -18.02 23.45
N LEU A 169 -13.86 -18.14 22.81
CA LEU A 169 -13.12 -19.38 22.66
C LEU A 169 -11.91 -19.39 23.60
N ASP A 170 -11.65 -20.55 24.19
CA ASP A 170 -10.40 -20.81 24.89
C ASP A 170 -9.26 -21.12 23.90
N PRO A 171 -8.01 -21.22 24.37
CA PRO A 171 -6.85 -21.56 23.53
C PRO A 171 -6.95 -22.93 22.85
N ARG A 172 -7.87 -23.80 23.30
CA ARG A 172 -8.14 -25.12 22.71
C ARG A 172 -9.27 -25.09 21.67
N GLY A 173 -9.83 -23.92 21.37
CA GLY A 173 -10.93 -23.75 20.43
C GLY A 173 -12.31 -24.11 21.00
N SER A 174 -12.42 -24.34 22.31
CA SER A 174 -13.68 -24.65 22.99
C SER A 174 -14.47 -23.38 23.29
N ARG A 175 -15.75 -23.37 22.95
CA ARG A 175 -16.66 -22.24 23.19
C ARG A 175 -17.08 -22.18 24.66
N MET A 176 -16.55 -21.21 25.39
CA MET A 176 -16.70 -21.11 26.85
C MET A 176 -17.95 -20.34 27.28
N MET A 177 -18.31 -19.30 26.52
CA MET A 177 -19.50 -18.51 26.78
C MET A 177 -20.06 -17.98 25.46
N GLU A 178 -21.38 -17.89 25.39
CA GLU A 178 -22.11 -17.36 24.25
C GLU A 178 -23.21 -16.41 24.75
N TRP A 179 -23.26 -15.22 24.15
CA TRP A 179 -24.34 -14.26 24.31
C TRP A 179 -25.11 -14.15 23.01
N ARG A 180 -26.41 -14.43 23.05
CA ARG A 180 -27.29 -14.34 21.89
C ARG A 180 -28.19 -13.12 21.99
N ARG A 181 -28.48 -12.51 20.85
CA ARG A 181 -29.42 -11.38 20.72
C ARG A 181 -29.10 -10.22 21.67
N LEU A 182 -27.82 -9.85 21.76
CA LEU A 182 -27.40 -8.69 22.53
C LEU A 182 -27.86 -7.42 21.84
N GLU A 183 -28.56 -6.57 22.57
CA GLU A 183 -28.98 -5.25 22.12
C GLU A 183 -28.01 -4.19 22.67
N PRO A 184 -27.54 -3.25 21.84
CA PRO A 184 -26.72 -2.14 22.30
C PRO A 184 -27.44 -1.30 23.36
N LEU A 185 -26.75 -1.03 24.48
CA LEU A 185 -27.32 -0.36 25.65
C LEU A 185 -27.71 1.10 25.34
N CYS A 186 -26.77 1.82 24.73
CA CYS A 186 -26.99 3.10 24.05
C CYS A 186 -25.97 3.21 22.93
N CYS A 187 -26.31 3.98 21.91
CA CYS A 187 -25.29 4.64 21.11
C CYS A 187 -24.35 3.64 20.41
N GLY A 188 -24.84 2.44 20.07
CA GLY A 188 -24.05 1.38 19.45
C GLY A 188 -23.03 0.69 20.37
N VAL A 189 -23.17 0.81 21.69
CA VAL A 189 -22.25 0.22 22.67
C VAL A 189 -22.90 -0.95 23.41
N THR A 190 -22.23 -2.09 23.43
CA THR A 190 -22.64 -3.28 24.19
C THR A 190 -21.53 -3.69 25.16
N ASN A 191 -21.84 -3.72 26.45
CA ASN A 191 -20.90 -4.12 27.50
C ASN A 191 -21.19 -5.54 27.96
N MET A 192 -20.14 -6.32 28.16
CA MET A 192 -20.21 -7.71 28.61
C MET A 192 -19.10 -7.99 29.61
N THR A 193 -19.28 -9.04 30.41
CA THR A 193 -18.27 -9.48 31.37
C THR A 193 -18.12 -10.98 31.35
N PHE A 194 -16.89 -11.47 31.35
CA PHE A 194 -16.58 -12.89 31.41
C PHE A 194 -15.69 -13.18 32.63
N PRO A 195 -16.16 -13.95 33.63
CA PRO A 195 -15.32 -14.35 34.76
C PRO A 195 -14.41 -15.52 34.38
N LEU A 196 -13.11 -15.40 34.62
CA LEU A 196 -12.15 -16.49 34.46
C LEU A 196 -12.19 -17.42 35.69
N SER A 197 -12.03 -18.73 35.46
CA SER A 197 -11.93 -19.72 36.54
C SER A 197 -10.67 -19.52 37.40
N ASP A 198 -10.59 -20.27 38.50
CA ASP A 198 -9.39 -20.48 39.31
C ASP A 198 -8.27 -21.20 38.55
N GLN A 199 -8.65 -22.13 37.68
CA GLN A 199 -7.73 -22.92 36.85
C GLN A 199 -8.12 -22.80 35.37
N PRO A 200 -8.00 -21.60 34.76
CA PRO A 200 -8.29 -21.42 33.35
C PRO A 200 -7.17 -22.04 32.50
N VAL A 201 -7.49 -22.39 31.25
CA VAL A 201 -6.47 -22.71 30.26
C VAL A 201 -5.63 -21.46 30.00
N LEU A 202 -4.31 -21.58 30.17
CA LEU A 202 -3.38 -20.48 29.90
C LEU A 202 -3.11 -20.37 28.40
N GLY A 203 -2.86 -19.15 27.93
CA GLY A 203 -2.58 -18.84 26.53
C GLY A 203 -3.50 -17.77 25.96
N GLU A 204 -3.60 -17.74 24.63
CA GLU A 204 -4.40 -16.75 23.89
C GLU A 204 -5.87 -17.18 23.78
N TRP A 205 -6.76 -16.31 24.25
CA TRP A 205 -8.21 -16.47 24.17
C TRP A 205 -8.78 -15.53 23.10
N PHE A 206 -9.88 -15.93 22.48
CA PHE A 206 -10.51 -15.14 21.41
C PHE A 206 -11.95 -14.78 21.75
N ILE A 207 -12.28 -13.50 21.55
CA ILE A 207 -13.64 -12.98 21.56
C ILE A 207 -14.07 -12.86 20.10
N PHE A 208 -15.22 -13.43 19.77
CA PHE A 208 -15.86 -13.31 18.47
C PHE A 208 -17.19 -12.58 18.61
N VAL A 209 -17.48 -11.71 17.65
CA VAL A 209 -18.76 -11.02 17.53
C VAL A 209 -19.29 -11.24 16.13
N GLU A 210 -20.51 -11.73 16.03
CA GLU A 210 -21.24 -11.93 14.80
C GLU A 210 -22.32 -10.87 14.64
N LEU A 211 -22.29 -10.17 13.50
CA LEU A 211 -23.24 -9.15 13.11
C LEU A 211 -23.49 -9.24 11.60
N GLN A 212 -24.76 -9.31 11.17
CA GLN A 212 -25.14 -9.43 9.77
C GLN A 212 -24.46 -10.60 9.00
N GLY A 213 -24.14 -11.71 9.71
CA GLY A 213 -23.42 -12.85 9.13
C GLY A 213 -21.92 -12.62 8.91
N HIS A 214 -21.37 -11.52 9.43
CA HIS A 214 -19.94 -11.23 9.48
C HIS A 214 -19.41 -11.41 10.89
N VAL A 215 -18.22 -12.02 10.98
CA VAL A 215 -17.56 -12.33 12.24
C VAL A 215 -16.35 -11.42 12.42
N TYR A 216 -16.26 -10.79 13.60
CA TYR A 216 -15.18 -9.92 14.04
C TYR A 216 -14.52 -10.54 15.26
N ASN A 217 -13.20 -10.42 15.39
CA ASN A 217 -12.47 -11.05 16.49
C ASN A 217 -11.51 -10.10 17.21
N LYS A 218 -11.21 -10.44 18.46
CA LYS A 218 -10.18 -9.80 19.28
C LYS A 218 -9.59 -10.83 20.23
N SER A 219 -8.27 -10.87 20.34
CA SER A 219 -7.60 -11.74 21.30
C SER A 219 -7.23 -11.02 22.59
N PHE A 220 -7.12 -11.80 23.66
CA PHE A 220 -6.54 -11.41 24.94
C PHE A 220 -5.77 -12.60 25.53
N GLU A 221 -4.78 -12.33 26.36
CA GLU A 221 -3.93 -13.39 26.90
C GLU A 221 -4.27 -13.70 28.37
N VAL A 222 -4.28 -14.99 28.72
CA VAL A 222 -4.43 -15.45 30.10
C VAL A 222 -3.15 -16.13 30.53
N GLN A 223 -2.45 -15.51 31.48
CA GLN A 223 -1.20 -16.03 32.01
C GLN A 223 -1.31 -16.23 33.52
N LYS A 224 -0.57 -17.21 34.04
CA LYS A 224 -0.35 -17.32 35.47
C LYS A 224 0.54 -16.14 35.88
N TYR A 225 -0.03 -15.19 36.61
CA TYR A 225 0.75 -14.03 36.99
C TYR A 225 1.84 -14.39 37.99
N VAL A 226 3.07 -14.21 37.56
CA VAL A 226 4.20 -14.00 38.45
C VAL A 226 4.53 -12.52 38.31
N LEU A 227 4.39 -11.76 39.40
CA LEU A 227 4.90 -10.39 39.42
C LEU A 227 6.43 -10.49 39.21
N PRO A 228 6.99 -9.94 38.12
CA PRO A 228 8.43 -9.91 37.96
C PRO A 228 9.03 -9.13 39.14
N LYS A 229 10.07 -9.70 39.78
CA LYS A 229 10.72 -9.05 40.93
C LYS A 229 11.52 -7.81 40.52
N PHE A 230 11.95 -7.79 39.26
CA PHE A 230 12.69 -6.71 38.65
C PHE A 230 12.34 -6.63 37.16
N GLU A 231 12.45 -5.44 36.59
CA GLU A 231 12.28 -5.20 35.16
C GLU A 231 13.62 -5.35 34.45
N LEU A 232 13.55 -5.82 33.20
CA LEU A 232 14.69 -5.98 32.32
C LEU A 232 14.37 -5.25 31.01
N LEU A 233 15.20 -4.27 30.67
CA LEU A 233 15.07 -3.46 29.46
C LEU A 233 16.31 -3.67 28.59
N ILE A 234 16.09 -3.90 27.30
CA ILE A 234 17.14 -3.98 26.28
C ILE A 234 17.01 -2.70 25.47
N ASP A 235 18.11 -1.96 25.34
CA ASP A 235 18.21 -0.75 24.54
C ASP A 235 19.24 -1.00 23.43
N PRO A 236 18.82 -1.55 22.28
CA PRO A 236 19.69 -1.81 21.15
C PRO A 236 19.85 -0.57 20.25
N PRO A 237 20.81 -0.57 19.31
CA PRO A 237 20.87 0.46 18.28
C PRO A 237 19.60 0.45 17.41
N ARG A 238 19.25 1.61 16.85
CA ARG A 238 18.04 1.79 16.02
C ARG A 238 18.05 0.93 14.77
N TYR A 239 19.21 0.75 14.16
CA TYR A 239 19.48 -0.09 13.00
C TYR A 239 20.97 -0.37 12.95
N ILE A 240 21.38 -1.40 12.20
CA ILE A 240 22.79 -1.69 11.95
C ILE A 240 23.26 -0.85 10.75
N GLN A 241 24.27 0.00 10.95
CA GLN A 241 24.80 0.86 9.90
C GLN A 241 25.70 0.10 8.93
N ASP A 242 26.60 -0.70 9.48
CA ASP A 242 27.58 -1.50 8.75
C ASP A 242 27.62 -2.92 9.33
N LEU A 243 27.60 -3.91 8.44
CA LEU A 243 27.62 -5.33 8.77
C LEU A 243 28.99 -5.79 9.32
N ASP A 244 30.07 -5.08 8.98
CA ASP A 244 31.44 -5.44 9.37
C ASP A 244 31.86 -4.87 10.73
N THR A 245 31.18 -3.81 11.17
CA THR A 245 31.40 -3.15 12.46
C THR A 245 30.52 -3.78 13.56
N CYS A 246 30.92 -3.55 14.81
CA CYS A 246 30.13 -3.97 15.95
C CYS A 246 29.49 -2.74 16.60
N GLU A 247 28.18 -2.78 16.76
CA GLU A 247 27.42 -1.74 17.43
C GLU A 247 27.28 -2.06 18.93
N THR A 248 26.99 -1.04 19.74
CA THR A 248 26.79 -1.22 21.19
C THR A 248 25.30 -1.23 21.54
N GLY A 249 24.86 -2.23 22.29
CA GLY A 249 23.56 -2.24 22.95
C GLY A 249 23.72 -2.24 24.47
N THR A 250 22.69 -1.82 25.19
CA THR A 250 22.71 -1.75 26.66
C THR A 250 21.58 -2.59 27.24
N VAL A 251 21.86 -3.36 28.30
CA VAL A 251 20.84 -4.04 29.09
C VAL A 251 20.75 -3.39 30.47
N GLN A 252 19.55 -2.99 30.86
CA GLN A 252 19.25 -2.40 32.17
C GLN A 252 18.35 -3.32 32.99
N ALA A 253 18.75 -3.60 34.23
CA ALA A 253 18.03 -4.44 35.17
C ALA A 253 17.79 -3.68 36.49
N ARG A 254 16.52 -3.43 36.82
CA ARG A 254 16.13 -2.64 38.00
C ARG A 254 15.02 -3.34 38.77
N TYR A 255 15.17 -3.47 40.08
CA TYR A 255 14.09 -3.98 40.92
C TYR A 255 12.86 -3.08 40.84
N THR A 256 11.67 -3.62 41.09
CA THR A 256 10.41 -2.84 41.07
C THR A 256 10.40 -1.67 42.06
N PHE A 257 11.25 -1.70 43.08
CA PHE A 257 11.49 -0.62 44.05
C PHE A 257 12.67 0.32 43.68
N GLY A 258 13.19 0.23 42.45
CA GLY A 258 14.13 1.20 41.87
C GLY A 258 15.62 0.92 42.06
N LYS A 259 16.03 -0.07 42.86
CA LYS A 259 17.48 -0.38 43.05
C LYS A 259 18.05 -1.19 41.88
N PRO A 260 19.36 -1.06 41.58
CA PRO A 260 20.01 -1.84 40.52
C PRO A 260 20.10 -3.32 40.89
N VAL A 261 19.82 -4.20 39.92
CA VAL A 261 19.99 -5.65 40.09
C VAL A 261 21.45 -6.02 39.90
N SER A 262 21.98 -6.84 40.82
CA SER A 262 23.32 -7.41 40.69
C SER A 262 23.21 -8.90 40.43
N GLY A 263 23.88 -9.40 39.39
CA GLY A 263 23.72 -10.78 38.95
C GLY A 263 24.56 -11.16 37.74
N THR A 264 24.19 -12.28 37.13
CA THR A 264 24.77 -12.77 35.87
C THR A 264 23.80 -12.47 34.73
N LEU A 265 24.31 -11.86 33.67
CA LEU A 265 23.60 -11.56 32.43
C LEU A 265 24.06 -12.56 31.35
N THR A 266 23.12 -13.23 30.72
CA THR A 266 23.34 -14.08 29.55
C THR A 266 22.55 -13.51 28.39
N ILE A 267 23.24 -13.15 27.32
CA ILE A 267 22.67 -12.60 26.09
C ILE A 267 22.84 -13.64 24.98
N ASN A 268 21.76 -13.97 24.29
CA ASN A 268 21.75 -14.78 23.08
C ASN A 268 21.26 -13.93 21.92
N MET A 269 22.08 -13.74 20.90
CA MET A 269 21.78 -12.91 19.73
C MET A 269 21.77 -13.76 18.47
N THR A 270 20.77 -13.58 17.62
CA THR A 270 20.70 -14.15 16.28
C THR A 270 20.25 -13.09 15.28
N VAL A 271 20.55 -13.29 14.00
CA VAL A 271 19.88 -12.53 12.94
C VAL A 271 18.81 -13.41 12.31
N ASN A 272 17.59 -12.91 12.23
CA ASN A 272 16.49 -13.57 11.56
C ASN A 272 16.23 -12.84 10.24
N GLY A 273 16.62 -13.47 9.13
CA GLY A 273 16.37 -12.98 7.77
C GLY A 273 14.99 -13.41 7.27
N VAL A 274 14.30 -12.50 6.60
CA VAL A 274 13.04 -12.79 5.89
C VAL A 274 13.37 -12.99 4.42
N GLY A 275 13.67 -14.23 4.02
CA GLY A 275 13.87 -14.61 2.63
C GLY A 275 12.56 -14.99 1.93
N TYR A 276 12.53 -14.86 0.60
CA TYR A 276 11.35 -15.21 -0.22
C TYR A 276 11.03 -16.72 -0.20
N TYR A 277 12.05 -17.57 0.00
CA TYR A 277 11.93 -19.03 0.00
C TYR A 277 12.19 -19.68 1.38
N SER A 278 12.91 -19.01 2.26
CA SER A 278 13.19 -19.50 3.62
C SER A 278 13.48 -18.35 4.57
N GLN A 279 13.07 -18.50 5.82
CA GLN A 279 13.61 -17.71 6.91
C GLN A 279 15.04 -18.17 7.16
N GLU A 280 16.01 -17.30 6.97
CA GLU A 280 17.41 -17.59 7.27
C GLU A 280 17.66 -17.21 8.72
N MET A 281 17.81 -18.21 9.59
CA MET A 281 18.36 -17.98 10.92
C MET A 281 19.89 -17.98 10.82
N GLY A 282 20.48 -16.85 11.21
CA GLY A 282 21.91 -16.73 11.45
C GLY A 282 22.39 -17.62 12.59
N ARG A 283 23.70 -17.66 12.78
CA ARG A 283 24.34 -18.40 13.87
C ARG A 283 24.10 -17.68 15.20
N PRO A 284 23.59 -18.37 16.23
CA PRO A 284 23.41 -17.77 17.55
C PRO A 284 24.76 -17.47 18.21
N VAL A 285 24.87 -16.26 18.76
CA VAL A 285 26.01 -15.81 19.53
C VAL A 285 25.58 -15.66 21.00
N LEU A 286 26.17 -16.48 21.86
CA LEU A 286 25.93 -16.46 23.30
C LEU A 286 27.05 -15.71 24.02
N ARG A 287 26.70 -14.75 24.88
CA ARG A 287 27.62 -14.01 25.73
C ARG A 287 27.14 -14.00 27.18
N THR A 288 28.04 -14.27 28.12
CA THR A 288 27.73 -14.22 29.55
C THR A 288 28.66 -13.24 30.25
N THR A 289 28.09 -12.27 30.97
CA THR A 289 28.80 -11.23 31.72
C THR A 289 28.14 -11.00 33.08
N LYS A 290 28.79 -10.24 33.96
CA LYS A 290 28.17 -9.78 35.22
C LYS A 290 27.48 -8.45 34.98
N ILE A 291 26.29 -8.25 35.55
CA ILE A 291 25.53 -7.00 35.49
C ILE A 291 25.37 -6.40 36.88
N ARG A 292 25.49 -5.07 36.96
CA ARG A 292 25.14 -4.27 38.14
C ARG A 292 24.31 -3.08 37.72
N GLY A 293 23.00 -3.27 37.63
CA GLY A 293 22.06 -2.24 37.18
C GLY A 293 22.05 -2.05 35.66
N SER A 294 23.19 -1.74 35.05
CA SER A 294 23.33 -1.57 33.60
C SER A 294 24.60 -2.25 33.10
N GLN A 295 24.55 -2.83 31.90
CA GLN A 295 25.71 -3.45 31.25
C GLN A 295 25.61 -3.32 29.73
N ASP A 296 26.70 -2.86 29.12
CA ASP A 296 26.81 -2.76 27.66
C ASP A 296 27.33 -4.07 27.06
N PHE A 297 26.89 -4.35 25.83
CA PHE A 297 27.30 -5.50 25.03
C PHE A 297 27.48 -5.11 23.56
N SER A 298 28.37 -5.81 22.87
CA SER A 298 28.64 -5.59 21.44
C SER A 298 27.79 -6.49 20.56
N ILE A 299 27.12 -5.92 19.58
CA ILE A 299 26.33 -6.57 18.53
C ILE A 299 27.18 -6.60 17.26
N CYS A 300 27.80 -7.75 16.97
CA CYS A 300 28.64 -7.95 15.78
C CYS A 300 27.89 -8.81 14.76
N VAL A 301 27.33 -8.19 13.72
CA VAL A 301 26.48 -8.90 12.74
C VAL A 301 27.27 -9.90 11.90
N LYS A 302 28.52 -9.59 11.55
CA LYS A 302 29.44 -10.51 10.86
C LYS A 302 29.59 -11.89 11.51
N ASP A 303 29.43 -11.98 12.84
CA ASP A 303 29.57 -13.25 13.57
C ASP A 303 28.28 -14.09 13.49
N MET A 304 27.16 -13.44 13.19
CA MET A 304 25.82 -14.03 13.15
C MET A 304 25.41 -14.43 11.74
N ILE A 305 25.89 -13.74 10.71
CA ILE A 305 25.46 -13.95 9.33
C ILE A 305 26.56 -14.71 8.53
N PRO A 306 26.23 -15.63 7.61
CA PRO A 306 27.20 -16.19 6.67
C PRO A 306 27.85 -15.11 5.78
N ALA A 307 29.01 -15.40 5.19
CA ALA A 307 29.71 -14.43 4.33
C ALA A 307 28.99 -14.14 3.00
N ASP A 308 28.27 -15.12 2.44
CA ASP A 308 27.62 -15.04 1.13
C ASP A 308 26.15 -14.59 1.22
N VAL A 309 25.93 -13.37 1.72
CA VAL A 309 24.56 -12.83 1.90
C VAL A 309 24.10 -12.10 0.65
N PRO A 310 22.88 -12.37 0.15
CA PRO A 310 22.34 -11.63 -1.00
C PRO A 310 22.28 -10.12 -0.76
N GLU A 311 22.44 -9.32 -1.81
CA GLU A 311 22.35 -7.85 -1.73
C GLU A 311 21.00 -7.35 -1.19
N HIS A 312 19.92 -8.10 -1.48
CA HIS A 312 18.57 -7.78 -1.04
C HIS A 312 18.22 -8.35 0.35
N PHE A 313 19.22 -8.80 1.12
CA PHE A 313 18.97 -9.36 2.45
C PHE A 313 18.33 -8.33 3.37
N ARG A 314 17.22 -8.74 3.99
CA ARG A 314 16.50 -8.00 5.01
C ARG A 314 16.25 -8.92 6.19
N GLY A 315 16.65 -8.50 7.38
CA GLY A 315 16.44 -9.23 8.61
C GLY A 315 16.35 -8.32 9.82
N THR A 316 16.23 -8.93 10.98
CA THR A 316 16.29 -8.24 12.28
C THR A 316 17.22 -8.98 13.22
N VAL A 317 17.88 -8.24 14.12
CA VAL A 317 18.62 -8.83 15.23
C VAL A 317 17.62 -9.22 16.31
N SER A 318 17.58 -10.50 16.64
CA SER A 318 16.84 -11.03 17.78
C SER A 318 17.77 -11.14 18.98
N ILE A 319 17.43 -10.44 20.06
CA ILE A 319 18.24 -10.34 21.27
C ILE A 319 17.45 -10.91 22.45
N TRP A 320 17.92 -12.02 23.01
CA TRP A 320 17.38 -12.64 24.21
C TRP A 320 18.31 -12.32 25.38
N ALA A 321 17.86 -11.50 26.33
CA ALA A 321 18.60 -11.21 27.55
C ALA A 321 17.99 -11.96 28.73
N THR A 322 18.82 -12.71 29.46
CA THR A 322 18.44 -13.42 30.68
C THR A 322 19.30 -12.93 31.84
N VAL A 323 18.68 -12.40 32.88
CA VAL A 323 19.38 -11.96 34.09
C VAL A 323 19.02 -12.86 35.26
N THR A 324 20.03 -13.41 35.91
CA THR A 324 19.91 -14.16 37.17
C THR A 324 20.51 -13.32 38.28
N SER A 325 19.64 -12.77 39.14
CA SER A 325 20.03 -11.99 40.32
C SER A 325 20.78 -12.83 41.36
N ALA A 326 21.53 -12.17 42.25
CA ALA A 326 22.18 -12.81 43.39
C ALA A 326 21.21 -13.57 44.31
N ASP A 327 19.94 -13.15 44.38
CA ASP A 327 18.88 -13.77 45.18
C ASP A 327 18.28 -15.04 44.53
N GLY A 328 18.85 -15.48 43.40
CA GLY A 328 18.36 -16.62 42.63
C GLY A 328 17.12 -16.35 41.78
N SER A 329 16.60 -15.11 41.77
CA SER A 329 15.51 -14.73 40.88
C SER A 329 16.00 -14.47 39.46
N GLN A 330 15.27 -14.99 38.47
CA GLN A 330 15.59 -14.89 37.06
C GLN A 330 14.50 -14.13 36.31
N GLN A 331 14.90 -13.32 35.33
CA GLN A 331 14.01 -12.65 34.39
C GLN A 331 14.59 -12.71 32.98
N VAL A 332 13.70 -12.68 31.99
CA VAL A 332 14.04 -12.77 30.57
C VAL A 332 13.36 -11.62 29.84
N ALA A 333 14.07 -11.00 28.90
CA ALA A 333 13.56 -10.00 27.98
C ALA A 333 13.96 -10.39 26.55
N PHE A 334 13.11 -10.03 25.61
CA PHE A 334 13.29 -10.28 24.19
C PHE A 334 13.11 -8.97 23.42
N ASP A 335 14.00 -8.72 22.47
CA ASP A 335 13.89 -7.63 21.51
C ASP A 335 14.20 -8.12 20.09
N ASP A 336 13.40 -7.71 19.12
CA ASP A 336 13.57 -7.96 17.68
C ASP A 336 13.45 -6.68 16.84
N SER A 337 13.66 -5.52 17.46
CA SER A 337 13.36 -4.21 16.90
C SER A 337 14.44 -3.68 15.97
N THR A 338 15.66 -4.20 16.02
CA THR A 338 16.82 -3.70 15.26
C THR A 338 16.89 -4.33 13.86
N PRO A 339 16.57 -3.59 12.79
CA PRO A 339 16.69 -4.07 11.42
C PRO A 339 18.15 -4.18 10.98
N VAL A 340 18.41 -5.18 10.15
CA VAL A 340 19.68 -5.45 9.48
C VAL A 340 19.40 -5.53 7.98
N GLN A 341 20.03 -4.65 7.22
CA GLN A 341 19.92 -4.63 5.77
C GLN A 341 21.30 -4.43 5.16
N ARG A 342 21.57 -5.09 4.03
CA ARG A 342 22.81 -4.87 3.29
C ARG A 342 22.77 -3.55 2.51
N GLN A 343 21.59 -3.14 2.07
CA GLN A 343 21.35 -1.81 1.52
C GLN A 343 20.80 -0.90 2.62
N LEU A 344 21.58 0.12 3.01
CA LEU A 344 21.26 0.97 4.16
C LEU A 344 20.10 1.94 3.87
N VAL A 345 19.94 2.39 2.63
CA VAL A 345 18.91 3.36 2.24
C VAL A 345 17.86 2.66 1.37
N ASP A 346 16.61 2.67 1.82
CA ASP A 346 15.47 2.21 1.04
C ASP A 346 14.90 3.38 0.24
N VAL A 347 14.72 3.15 -1.06
CA VAL A 347 14.29 4.17 -2.03
C VAL A 347 12.87 3.83 -2.48
N ARG A 348 11.93 4.75 -2.28
CA ARG A 348 10.53 4.56 -2.69
C ARG A 348 9.99 5.79 -3.39
N TYR A 349 9.07 5.59 -4.34
CA TYR A 349 8.30 6.72 -4.84
C TYR A 349 7.35 7.20 -3.76
N SER A 350 7.30 8.52 -3.58
CA SER A 350 6.31 9.12 -2.70
C SER A 350 4.90 8.74 -3.13
N ARG A 351 4.00 8.65 -2.16
CA ARG A 351 2.57 8.38 -2.41
C ARG A 351 1.93 9.42 -3.33
N ASP A 352 2.48 10.64 -3.32
CA ASP A 352 2.05 11.75 -4.17
C ASP A 352 2.51 11.59 -5.64
N THR A 353 3.54 10.79 -5.89
CA THR A 353 4.11 10.59 -7.22
C THR A 353 3.21 9.69 -8.06
N ARG A 354 2.69 10.23 -9.15
CA ARG A 354 1.75 9.51 -10.02
C ARG A 354 2.46 8.44 -10.82
N LYS A 355 2.03 7.19 -10.73
CA LYS A 355 2.53 6.09 -11.57
C LYS A 355 2.21 6.20 -13.07
N GLN A 356 1.67 7.32 -13.53
CA GLN A 356 1.30 7.54 -14.91
C GLN A 356 1.77 8.93 -15.30
N PHE A 357 2.51 9.01 -16.40
CA PHE A 357 2.88 10.28 -17.01
C PHE A 357 1.97 10.58 -18.20
N LYS A 358 1.92 11.85 -18.59
CA LYS A 358 1.23 12.29 -19.80
C LYS A 358 2.30 12.66 -20.82
N PRO A 359 2.40 11.94 -21.97
CA PRO A 359 3.38 12.29 -23.00
C PRO A 359 3.24 13.74 -23.43
N GLY A 360 4.36 14.42 -23.67
CA GLY A 360 4.42 15.84 -24.05
C GLY A 360 4.21 16.85 -22.91
N LEU A 361 3.92 16.41 -21.69
CA LEU A 361 3.91 17.25 -20.49
C LEU A 361 5.10 16.93 -19.59
N SER A 362 5.50 17.89 -18.74
CA SER A 362 6.51 17.62 -17.73
C SER A 362 5.99 16.60 -16.71
N TYR A 363 6.88 15.71 -16.29
CA TYR A 363 6.59 14.72 -15.27
C TYR A 363 7.34 15.09 -14.00
N VAL A 364 6.57 15.53 -13.00
CA VAL A 364 7.07 15.95 -11.70
C VAL A 364 6.76 14.84 -10.70
N GLY A 365 7.75 14.48 -9.90
CA GLY A 365 7.62 13.47 -8.87
C GLY A 365 8.55 13.71 -7.70
N LYS A 366 8.36 12.91 -6.67
CA LYS A 366 9.21 12.87 -5.48
C LYS A 366 9.57 11.43 -5.15
N VAL A 367 10.81 11.25 -4.73
CA VAL A 367 11.35 10.01 -4.17
C VAL A 367 11.55 10.23 -2.68
N GLU A 368 11.13 9.25 -1.89
CA GLU A 368 11.32 9.16 -0.44
C GLU A 368 12.47 8.20 -0.17
N LEU A 369 13.39 8.63 0.69
CA LEU A 369 14.58 7.93 1.11
C LEU A 369 14.46 7.71 2.61
N SER A 370 14.54 6.46 3.03
CA SER A 370 14.42 6.08 4.43
C SER A 370 15.52 5.12 4.84
N TYR A 371 16.03 5.28 6.05
CA TYR A 371 16.88 4.28 6.71
C TYR A 371 16.06 3.04 7.11
N PRO A 372 16.71 1.93 7.53
CA PRO A 372 16.01 0.67 7.81
C PRO A 372 15.01 0.77 8.96
N ASP A 373 15.18 1.74 9.86
CA ASP A 373 14.28 2.06 10.98
C ASP A 373 13.07 2.91 10.56
N GLY A 374 12.99 3.30 9.27
CA GLY A 374 11.95 4.16 8.72
C GLY A 374 12.18 5.66 8.91
N SER A 375 13.30 6.07 9.54
CA SER A 375 13.67 7.48 9.63
C SER A 375 14.09 8.04 8.27
N PRO A 376 13.88 9.35 7.99
CA PRO A 376 14.22 9.95 6.70
C PRO A 376 15.74 10.01 6.50
N ALA A 377 16.22 9.55 5.34
CA ALA A 377 17.64 9.58 5.02
C ALA A 377 18.05 10.93 4.41
N GLU A 378 18.74 11.75 5.18
CA GLU A 378 19.16 13.11 4.82
C GLU A 378 20.61 13.16 4.32
N GLY A 379 20.91 14.08 3.39
CA GLY A 379 22.26 14.25 2.86
C GLY A 379 22.72 13.15 1.90
N VAL A 380 21.80 12.27 1.46
CA VAL A 380 22.11 11.20 0.53
C VAL A 380 22.02 11.72 -0.89
N THR A 381 23.11 11.60 -1.65
CA THR A 381 23.14 11.92 -3.08
C THR A 381 22.44 10.82 -3.86
N VAL A 382 21.45 11.22 -4.65
CA VAL A 382 20.66 10.34 -5.50
C VAL A 382 20.74 10.80 -6.95
N GLN A 383 21.10 9.87 -7.85
CA GLN A 383 21.06 10.08 -9.29
C GLN A 383 19.77 9.51 -9.87
N ILE A 384 18.91 10.36 -10.43
CA ILE A 384 17.65 9.97 -11.07
C ILE A 384 17.86 9.94 -12.58
N ARG A 385 17.72 8.75 -13.17
CA ARG A 385 17.88 8.52 -14.61
C ARG A 385 16.57 8.09 -15.25
N ALA A 386 16.14 8.78 -16.31
CA ALA A 386 14.96 8.42 -17.08
C ALA A 386 15.33 7.84 -18.45
N GLU A 387 14.83 6.64 -18.76
CA GLU A 387 15.10 5.93 -20.02
C GLU A 387 13.84 5.59 -20.81
N LEU A 388 13.85 5.84 -22.13
CA LEU A 388 12.80 5.37 -23.04
C LEU A 388 13.09 3.96 -23.57
N THR A 389 14.35 3.69 -23.86
CA THR A 389 14.88 2.37 -24.21
C THR A 389 16.16 2.14 -23.39
N PRO A 390 16.59 0.89 -23.14
CA PRO A 390 17.76 0.59 -22.31
C PRO A 390 19.11 1.18 -22.79
N LYS A 391 19.11 1.87 -23.94
CA LYS A 391 20.27 2.53 -24.53
C LYS A 391 20.14 4.06 -24.62
N ASP A 392 18.92 4.59 -24.50
CA ASP A 392 18.62 6.02 -24.64
C ASP A 392 18.07 6.58 -23.32
N SER A 393 18.98 7.12 -22.50
CA SER A 393 18.64 7.96 -21.36
C SER A 393 18.25 9.35 -21.85
N ILE A 394 17.04 9.79 -21.54
CA ILE A 394 16.52 11.11 -21.92
C ILE A 394 16.71 12.17 -20.83
N TYR A 395 17.04 11.74 -19.61
CA TYR A 395 17.20 12.61 -18.45
C TYR A 395 18.10 11.95 -17.42
N ILE A 396 19.05 12.71 -16.86
CA ILE A 396 19.87 12.32 -15.72
C ILE A 396 19.99 13.57 -14.85
N THR A 397 19.71 13.44 -13.56
CA THR A 397 19.95 14.50 -12.58
C THR A 397 20.52 13.90 -11.30
N GLU A 398 21.36 14.65 -10.62
CA GLU A 398 21.85 14.32 -9.29
C GLU A 398 21.27 15.33 -8.31
N SER A 399 20.78 14.83 -7.19
CA SER A 399 20.13 15.65 -6.18
C SER A 399 20.38 15.08 -4.80
N VAL A 400 20.59 15.95 -3.83
CA VAL A 400 20.81 15.58 -2.44
C VAL A 400 19.47 15.59 -1.70
N SER A 401 19.25 14.57 -0.88
CA SER A 401 18.02 14.45 -0.10
C SER A 401 17.92 15.51 0.99
N GLN A 402 16.74 16.14 1.08
CA GLN A 402 16.38 17.07 2.15
C GLN A 402 15.20 16.51 2.92
N GLY A 403 15.38 16.22 4.21
CA GLY A 403 14.36 15.56 5.03
C GLY A 403 13.91 14.21 4.47
N GLY A 404 14.80 13.45 3.82
CA GLY A 404 14.47 12.17 3.19
C GLY A 404 13.70 12.29 1.88
N LEU A 405 13.61 13.47 1.27
CA LEU A 405 12.88 13.68 0.03
C LEU A 405 13.78 14.23 -1.07
N VAL A 406 13.59 13.71 -2.29
CA VAL A 406 14.20 14.22 -3.52
C VAL A 406 13.10 14.49 -4.54
N GLY A 407 12.93 15.76 -4.91
CA GLY A 407 12.03 16.15 -5.99
C GLY A 407 12.74 16.07 -7.34
N PHE A 408 12.02 15.63 -8.37
CA PHE A 408 12.53 15.62 -9.74
C PHE A 408 11.48 16.15 -10.71
N GLU A 409 11.97 16.77 -11.79
CA GLU A 409 11.15 17.25 -12.89
C GLU A 409 11.77 16.86 -14.22
N ILE A 410 11.07 16.00 -14.96
CA ILE A 410 11.44 15.61 -16.32
C ILE A 410 10.70 16.54 -17.29
N PRO A 411 11.39 17.47 -17.96
CA PRO A 411 10.74 18.59 -18.64
C PRO A 411 9.91 18.17 -19.86
N SER A 412 10.36 17.17 -20.63
CA SER A 412 9.61 16.70 -21.80
C SER A 412 9.81 15.21 -22.04
N ILE A 413 8.73 14.43 -21.87
CA ILE A 413 8.71 13.03 -22.27
C ILE A 413 8.20 12.93 -23.73
N PRO A 414 8.94 12.28 -24.65
CA PRO A 414 8.53 12.14 -26.05
C PRO A 414 7.11 11.56 -26.20
N MET A 415 6.36 12.06 -27.19
CA MET A 415 4.97 11.63 -27.44
C MET A 415 4.84 10.13 -27.82
N SER A 416 5.93 9.54 -28.30
CA SER A 416 6.05 8.12 -28.62
C SER A 416 6.38 7.23 -27.41
N ALA A 417 6.76 7.83 -26.27
CA ALA A 417 7.14 7.09 -25.08
C ALA A 417 5.94 6.31 -24.53
N GLN A 418 6.09 4.99 -24.44
CA GLN A 418 5.12 4.11 -23.79
C GLN A 418 5.53 3.76 -22.37
N HIS A 419 6.84 3.73 -22.12
CA HIS A 419 7.46 3.41 -20.84
C HIS A 419 8.58 4.41 -20.58
N VAL A 420 8.73 4.80 -19.31
CA VAL A 420 9.87 5.54 -18.80
C VAL A 420 10.37 4.78 -17.59
N TRP A 421 11.63 4.39 -17.59
CA TRP A 421 12.30 3.74 -16.46
C TRP A 421 13.01 4.80 -15.64
N LEU A 422 12.79 4.79 -14.33
CA LEU A 422 13.49 5.65 -13.41
C LEU A 422 14.42 4.82 -12.54
N GLU A 423 15.72 5.06 -12.65
CA GLU A 423 16.73 4.43 -11.81
C GLU A 423 17.27 5.48 -10.83
N VAL A 424 17.44 5.07 -9.57
CA VAL A 424 17.96 5.90 -8.48
C VAL A 424 19.27 5.28 -8.00
N PHE A 425 20.40 5.93 -8.26
CA PHE A 425 21.70 5.47 -7.75
C PHE A 425 22.14 6.30 -6.54
N GLN A 426 22.75 5.64 -5.57
CA GLN A 426 23.53 6.30 -4.52
C GLN A 426 25.01 6.23 -4.90
N GLU A 427 25.69 7.37 -4.90
CA GLU A 427 27.15 7.41 -4.89
C GLU A 427 27.57 7.33 -3.41
N LEU A 428 28.10 6.18 -3.00
CA LEU A 428 28.79 6.04 -1.72
C LEU A 428 30.16 6.71 -1.93
N GLU A 429 30.51 7.71 -1.11
CA GLU A 429 31.82 8.37 -1.18
C GLU A 429 32.93 7.32 -1.25
N ASP A 430 33.83 7.48 -2.24
CA ASP A 430 34.99 6.63 -2.43
C ASP A 430 35.84 6.63 -1.15
N TYR A 431 35.99 5.45 -0.54
CA TYR A 431 36.99 5.22 0.50
C TYR A 431 38.37 5.32 -0.15
N ASP A 432 39.09 6.42 0.11
CA ASP A 432 40.41 6.67 -0.46
C ASP A 432 41.42 5.66 0.11
N VAL A 433 41.81 4.68 -0.72
CA VAL A 433 42.72 3.57 -0.35
C VAL A 433 44.16 4.07 -0.09
N SER A 434 44.42 5.36 -0.20
CA SER A 434 45.75 5.95 0.04
C SER A 434 46.12 6.07 1.54
N ASP A 435 45.16 5.98 2.47
CA ASP A 435 45.44 6.05 3.92
C ASP A 435 45.82 4.70 4.56
N ALA A 436 45.62 3.56 3.88
CA ALA A 436 45.94 2.23 4.41
C ALA A 436 47.42 1.83 4.20
N PHE A 437 48.15 2.53 3.34
CA PHE A 437 49.54 2.24 3.00
C PHE A 437 50.36 3.53 3.07
N GLY A 438 50.75 3.93 4.28
CA GLY A 438 51.65 5.07 4.51
C GLY A 438 52.99 4.90 3.78
N VAL A 439 53.05 5.29 2.51
CA VAL A 439 54.26 5.29 1.69
C VAL A 439 54.61 6.74 1.39
N SER A 440 55.67 7.19 2.04
CA SER A 440 56.29 8.49 1.84
C SER A 440 56.72 8.67 0.39
N ARG A 441 56.43 9.85 -0.15
CA ARG A 441 56.72 10.25 -1.52
C ARG A 441 58.13 10.82 -1.60
N GLU A 442 59.15 9.98 -1.70
CA GLU A 442 60.47 10.40 -2.19
C GLU A 442 61.28 9.21 -2.75
N ASP A 443 62.05 9.50 -3.80
CA ASP A 443 62.93 8.64 -4.60
C ASP A 443 62.31 7.69 -5.64
N GLY A 444 62.26 8.17 -6.89
CA GLY A 444 62.44 7.32 -8.08
C GLY A 444 63.91 7.30 -8.51
N PRO A 445 64.26 6.78 -9.70
CA PRO A 445 63.59 5.79 -10.56
C PRO A 445 64.53 4.59 -10.88
N PHE A 446 64.08 3.45 -11.41
CA PHE A 446 64.79 2.64 -12.43
C PHE A 446 63.92 1.44 -12.90
N TRP A 447 63.20 1.63 -14.02
CA TRP A 447 62.77 0.72 -15.12
C TRP A 447 62.40 -0.75 -14.82
N TRP A 448 61.19 -1.23 -15.12
CA TRP A 448 60.58 -1.36 -16.46
C TRP A 448 59.08 -1.00 -16.55
N ALA A 449 58.69 -0.60 -17.76
CA ALA A 449 57.34 -0.34 -18.22
C ALA A 449 56.62 -1.63 -18.70
N GLY A 450 55.29 -1.66 -18.56
CA GLY A 450 54.41 -2.40 -19.48
C GLY A 450 53.48 -3.44 -18.87
N LEU A 451 52.60 -3.07 -17.93
CA LEU A 451 51.36 -3.81 -17.69
C LEU A 451 50.17 -2.96 -18.11
N THR A 452 49.60 -3.32 -19.25
CA THR A 452 48.31 -2.86 -19.73
C THR A 452 47.23 -3.35 -18.77
N ALA A 453 46.50 -2.39 -18.18
CA ALA A 453 45.31 -2.67 -17.40
C ALA A 453 44.25 -3.34 -18.28
N ARG A 454 44.11 -4.66 -18.14
CA ARG A 454 43.07 -5.44 -18.81
C ARG A 454 41.75 -5.20 -18.08
N ARG A 455 40.95 -4.24 -18.57
CA ARG A 455 39.51 -4.16 -18.28
C ARG A 455 38.89 -5.52 -18.57
N ARG A 456 38.53 -6.28 -17.54
CA ARG A 456 37.64 -7.45 -17.70
C ARG A 456 36.19 -6.95 -17.67
N ARG A 457 35.64 -6.65 -18.86
CA ARG A 457 34.20 -6.81 -19.11
C ARG A 457 33.90 -8.31 -19.07
N ARG A 458 32.95 -8.75 -18.26
CA ARG A 458 32.22 -10.00 -18.50
C ARG A 458 30.77 -9.66 -18.79
N SER A 459 30.41 -9.85 -20.05
CA SER A 459 29.05 -9.97 -20.55
C SER A 459 28.64 -11.44 -20.52
N SER A 460 27.42 -11.74 -20.09
CA SER A 460 26.67 -12.92 -20.53
C SER A 460 25.22 -12.53 -20.73
N ILE A 461 24.74 -12.76 -21.95
CA ILE A 461 23.35 -12.64 -22.41
C ILE A 461 22.68 -14.00 -22.23
N PHE A 462 21.47 -14.06 -21.66
CA PHE A 462 20.27 -14.85 -22.07
C PHE A 462 19.15 -14.74 -20.99
N PRO A 463 17.87 -15.10 -21.26
CA PRO A 463 16.74 -14.15 -21.22
C PRO A 463 15.67 -14.43 -20.13
N TRP A 464 15.14 -13.35 -19.51
CA TRP A 464 13.86 -13.16 -18.78
C TRP A 464 13.40 -14.16 -17.66
N PRO A 465 12.56 -13.74 -16.70
CA PRO A 465 12.84 -12.66 -15.74
C PRO A 465 12.40 -13.01 -14.31
N TRP A 466 13.27 -12.94 -13.31
CA TRP A 466 12.86 -12.56 -11.95
C TRP A 466 14.03 -11.83 -11.31
N SER A 467 13.92 -10.50 -11.21
CA SER A 467 14.95 -9.61 -10.66
C SER A 467 14.35 -8.71 -9.59
N ILE A 468 14.83 -8.89 -8.36
CA ILE A 468 14.84 -7.93 -7.25
C ILE A 468 16.32 -8.02 -6.83
N THR A 469 17.21 -7.04 -7.03
CA THR A 469 17.16 -5.59 -6.89
C THR A 469 17.90 -4.94 -8.06
N LYS A 470 17.20 -4.09 -8.81
CA LYS A 470 17.74 -3.07 -9.71
C LYS A 470 16.98 -1.82 -9.30
N ASP A 471 17.68 -0.85 -8.73
CA ASP A 471 17.10 0.21 -7.90
C ASP A 471 15.83 0.84 -8.50
N SER A 472 14.70 0.57 -7.83
CA SER A 472 13.36 1.09 -8.07
C SER A 472 12.95 1.41 -9.53
N GLY A 473 13.28 0.52 -10.48
CA GLY A 473 12.80 0.65 -11.86
C GLY A 473 11.30 0.39 -11.96
N PHE A 474 10.47 1.44 -12.00
CA PHE A 474 9.06 1.30 -12.38
C PHE A 474 8.88 1.66 -13.85
N ALA A 475 8.28 0.76 -14.62
CA ALA A 475 7.76 1.09 -15.93
C ALA A 475 6.37 1.73 -15.75
N PHE A 476 6.25 2.99 -16.13
CA PHE A 476 4.95 3.65 -16.20
C PHE A 476 4.33 3.42 -17.58
N ALA A 477 3.11 2.91 -17.64
CA ALA A 477 2.42 2.64 -18.91
C ALA A 477 1.31 3.67 -19.16
N VAL A 478 1.20 4.14 -20.40
CA VAL A 478 0.11 5.01 -20.85
C VAL A 478 -1.05 4.17 -21.37
N ARG A 479 -2.21 4.22 -20.72
CA ARG A 479 -3.42 3.54 -21.20
C ARG A 479 -4.12 4.40 -22.25
N ARG A 480 -3.92 4.11 -23.54
CA ARG A 480 -4.72 4.72 -24.61
C ARG A 480 -6.08 4.04 -24.68
N GLY A 481 -7.14 4.77 -24.34
CA GLY A 481 -8.50 4.38 -24.70
C GLY A 481 -8.70 4.66 -26.19
N ASN A 482 -8.65 3.62 -27.03
CA ASN A 482 -8.96 3.78 -28.44
C ASN A 482 -10.48 3.93 -28.59
N ARG A 483 -10.93 5.13 -28.94
CA ARG A 483 -12.26 5.36 -29.52
C ARG A 483 -12.17 5.10 -31.02
N THR A 484 -12.50 3.90 -31.46
CA THR A 484 -13.05 3.64 -32.80
C THR A 484 -13.91 2.39 -32.75
N ALA A 485 -15.12 2.54 -33.27
CA ALA A 485 -16.12 1.50 -33.43
C ALA A 485 -15.69 0.44 -34.46
N GLY A 486 -16.11 -0.80 -34.19
CA GLY A 486 -16.38 -1.88 -35.15
C GLY A 486 -15.28 -2.28 -36.14
N ASP A 487 -14.61 -3.40 -35.90
CA ASP A 487 -14.54 -4.46 -36.91
C ASP A 487 -14.20 -5.82 -36.28
N ASP A 488 -14.81 -6.87 -36.81
CA ASP A 488 -14.64 -8.28 -36.51
C ASP A 488 -13.29 -8.80 -37.03
N ARG A 489 -12.56 -9.62 -36.25
CA ARG A 489 -11.83 -10.86 -36.64
C ARG A 489 -10.84 -11.39 -35.56
N PRO A 490 -10.40 -12.67 -35.63
CA PRO A 490 -10.62 -13.61 -34.53
C PRO A 490 -9.38 -14.00 -33.72
N GLY A 491 -9.70 -14.57 -32.55
CA GLY A 491 -8.94 -15.38 -31.58
C GLY A 491 -7.43 -15.62 -31.71
N GLU A 492 -6.77 -15.43 -30.57
CA GLU A 492 -5.60 -16.19 -30.12
C GLU A 492 -5.76 -16.56 -28.62
N PRO A 493 -5.09 -17.60 -28.12
CA PRO A 493 -5.74 -18.70 -27.40
C PRO A 493 -5.71 -18.55 -25.88
N GLU A 494 -6.69 -19.14 -25.21
CA GLU A 494 -6.70 -19.34 -23.76
C GLU A 494 -5.54 -20.26 -23.31
N PRO A 495 -4.83 -19.94 -22.21
CA PRO A 495 -4.02 -20.92 -21.50
C PRO A 495 -4.91 -21.85 -20.65
N PRO A 496 -4.51 -23.12 -20.46
CA PRO A 496 -5.40 -24.18 -19.98
C PRO A 496 -5.77 -24.07 -18.49
N ALA A 497 -6.96 -24.58 -18.18
CA ALA A 497 -7.50 -24.78 -16.85
C ALA A 497 -6.88 -25.97 -16.10
N GLY A 498 -6.86 -25.87 -14.76
CA GLY A 498 -6.27 -26.80 -13.79
C GLY A 498 -5.12 -26.08 -13.09
N TRP A 499 -5.07 -25.89 -11.77
CA TRP A 499 -5.11 -26.88 -10.71
C TRP A 499 -5.81 -26.33 -9.45
N TRP A 500 -6.55 -27.20 -8.77
CA TRP A 500 -7.13 -27.01 -7.46
C TRP A 500 -6.05 -27.01 -6.38
N PHE A 501 -6.10 -26.09 -5.41
CA PHE A 501 -5.47 -26.30 -4.11
C PHE A 501 -6.50 -26.17 -2.99
N VAL A 502 -6.64 -27.29 -2.30
CA VAL A 502 -7.28 -27.51 -1.01
C VAL A 502 -6.41 -26.84 0.06
N HIS A 503 -6.98 -25.95 0.86
CA HIS A 503 -6.38 -25.54 2.13
C HIS A 503 -6.90 -26.48 3.22
N GLY A 504 -5.96 -27.18 3.86
CA GLY A 504 -6.05 -27.63 5.25
C GLY A 504 -5.15 -26.76 6.10
#